data_AF-U6DTZ5-F1
#
_entry.id   AF-U6DTZ5-F1
#
_cell.length_a   1.000
_cell.length_b   1.000
_cell.length_c   1.000
_cell.angle_alpha   90.00
_cell.angle_beta   90.00
_cell.angle_gamma   90.00
#
_symmetry.space_group_name_H-M   'P 1'
#
loop_
_entity.id
_entity.type
_entity.pdbx_description
1 polymer ?
#
loop_
_entity_poly.entity_id
_entity_poly.type
_entity_poly.pdbx_seq_one_letter_code
_entity_poly.pdbx_strand_id
1 'polypeptide(L)'
;PNKTTAGGSCGPQLVTLELRSDSVSLLAFQFGMNASTSRYFLQGIQLNMTLPDAREPTFKASNSSLRALQASIGNSYKCNAEERVQVTDAFSVNIFKVWVQAFQVQGDKFGSVEECQLDENSMLIPIAVGGALAGLVLIVLIA
;
A
#
# COMPACT_ATOMS: atom_id res chain seq x y z
N PRO A 1 -6.12 -13.31 -11.19
CA PRO A 1 -7.35 -13.10 -10.38
C PRO A 1 -8.39 -14.24 -10.42
N ASN A 2 -8.30 -15.23 -11.31
CA ASN A 2 -9.37 -16.24 -11.48
C ASN A 2 -9.50 -17.27 -10.34
N LYS A 3 -8.57 -17.27 -9.39
CA LYS A 3 -8.55 -18.20 -8.24
C LYS A 3 -8.59 -17.47 -6.89
N THR A 4 -8.91 -16.18 -6.90
CA THR A 4 -8.92 -15.36 -5.70
C THR A 4 -10.30 -14.76 -5.53
N THR A 5 -10.94 -15.02 -4.40
CA THR A 5 -12.22 -14.42 -4.05
C THR A 5 -11.99 -13.25 -3.10
N ALA A 6 -12.69 -12.16 -3.36
CA ALA A 6 -12.66 -10.97 -2.52
C ALA A 6 -13.93 -10.88 -1.69
N GLY A 7 -13.79 -10.47 -0.45
CA GLY A 7 -14.87 -10.14 0.48
C GLY A 7 -14.41 -9.04 1.42
N GLY A 8 -15.18 -8.76 2.46
CA GLY A 8 -14.82 -7.73 3.41
C GLY A 8 -15.99 -7.24 4.22
N SER A 9 -15.72 -6.24 5.05
CA SER A 9 -16.72 -5.57 5.88
C SER A 9 -16.44 -4.07 5.93
N CYS A 10 -17.52 -3.30 6.00
CA CYS A 10 -17.46 -1.85 6.11
C CYS A 10 -17.97 -1.42 7.48
N GLY A 11 -17.15 -0.69 8.23
CA GLY A 11 -17.50 -0.08 9.49
C GLY A 11 -17.10 1.40 9.54
N PRO A 12 -17.59 2.16 10.53
CA PRO A 12 -17.34 3.59 10.63
C PRO A 12 -15.88 3.92 10.98
N GLN A 13 -15.16 3.01 11.64
CA GLN A 13 -13.77 3.20 12.06
C GLN A 13 -12.81 2.17 11.48
N LEU A 14 -13.33 1.05 10.99
CA LEU A 14 -12.56 -0.07 10.48
C LEU A 14 -13.24 -0.61 9.22
N VAL A 15 -12.47 -0.74 8.14
CA VAL A 15 -12.87 -1.39 6.90
C VAL A 15 -11.93 -2.56 6.66
N THR A 16 -12.48 -3.71 6.28
CA THR A 16 -11.69 -4.90 5.97
C THR A 16 -11.84 -5.30 4.51
N LEU A 17 -10.73 -5.64 3.88
CA LEU A 17 -10.68 -6.31 2.58
C LEU A 17 -10.10 -7.70 2.79
N GLU A 18 -10.89 -8.73 2.52
CA GLU A 18 -10.50 -10.12 2.69
C GLU A 18 -10.28 -10.77 1.32
N LEU A 19 -9.12 -11.37 1.14
CA LEU A 19 -8.77 -12.16 -0.04
C LEU A 19 -8.63 -13.62 0.36
N ARG A 20 -9.23 -14.52 -0.42
CA ARG A 20 -9.13 -15.97 -0.21
C ARG A 20 -8.73 -16.67 -1.51
N SER A 21 -7.99 -17.75 -1.40
CA SER A 21 -7.60 -18.62 -2.53
C SER A 21 -7.40 -20.06 -2.06
N ASP A 22 -7.16 -20.99 -2.98
CA ASP A 22 -6.97 -22.42 -2.69
C ASP A 22 -5.93 -22.67 -1.57
N SER A 23 -4.82 -21.92 -1.57
CA SER A 23 -3.73 -22.05 -0.60
C SER A 23 -3.81 -21.04 0.55
N VAL A 24 -4.56 -19.95 0.37
CA VAL A 24 -4.68 -18.86 1.35
C VAL A 24 -6.10 -18.81 1.88
N SER A 25 -6.30 -19.37 3.07
CA SER A 25 -7.61 -19.40 3.73
C SER A 25 -8.14 -18.01 4.08
N LEU A 26 -7.24 -17.04 4.38
CA LEU A 26 -7.58 -15.66 4.65
C LEU A 26 -6.34 -14.76 4.51
N LEU A 27 -6.44 -13.71 3.72
CA LEU A 27 -5.55 -12.55 3.74
C LEU A 27 -6.42 -11.30 3.92
N ALA A 28 -6.42 -10.73 5.13
CA ALA A 28 -7.23 -9.57 5.46
C ALA A 28 -6.36 -8.32 5.57
N PHE A 29 -6.73 -7.28 4.82
CA PHE A 29 -6.21 -5.93 4.96
C PHE A 29 -7.20 -5.11 5.77
N GLN A 30 -6.71 -4.49 6.84
CA GLN A 30 -7.53 -3.73 7.78
C GLN A 30 -7.16 -2.26 7.68
N PHE A 31 -8.09 -1.45 7.17
CA PHE A 31 -7.96 -0.01 7.06
C PHE A 31 -8.62 0.65 8.27
N GLY A 32 -7.81 1.38 9.03
CA GLY A 32 -8.29 2.23 10.11
C GLY A 32 -8.35 3.69 9.65
N MET A 33 -9.10 4.51 10.37
CA MET A 33 -9.07 5.96 10.21
C MET A 33 -8.71 6.67 11.50
N ASN A 34 -8.04 7.81 11.37
CA ASN A 34 -7.83 8.75 12.45
C ASN A 34 -8.71 9.98 12.20
N ALA A 35 -9.73 10.15 13.04
CA ALA A 35 -10.67 11.27 12.94
C ALA A 35 -9.97 12.63 13.14
N SER A 36 -8.96 12.70 14.02
CA SER A 36 -8.26 13.94 14.32
C SER A 36 -7.46 14.47 13.14
N THR A 37 -6.85 13.58 12.36
CA THR A 37 -6.08 13.96 11.16
C THR A 37 -6.86 13.78 9.87
N SER A 38 -8.12 13.34 9.94
CA SER A 38 -8.98 13.01 8.79
C SER A 38 -8.26 12.17 7.72
N ARG A 39 -7.51 11.16 8.17
CA ARG A 39 -6.72 10.26 7.31
C ARG A 39 -7.02 8.80 7.59
N TYR A 40 -7.12 8.01 6.54
CA TYR A 40 -7.13 6.55 6.64
C TYR A 40 -5.74 5.98 6.37
N PHE A 41 -5.50 4.77 6.88
CA PHE A 41 -4.25 4.05 6.68
C PHE A 41 -4.49 2.55 6.84
N LEU A 42 -3.63 1.74 6.22
CA LEU A 42 -3.59 0.32 6.49
C LEU A 42 -3.04 0.12 7.90
N GLN A 43 -3.93 -0.20 8.85
CA GLN A 43 -3.59 -0.41 10.26
C GLN A 43 -3.06 -1.82 10.49
N GLY A 44 -3.53 -2.79 9.71
CA GLY A 44 -3.19 -4.17 9.97
C GLY A 44 -3.35 -5.10 8.79
N ILE A 45 -2.60 -6.19 8.84
CA ILE A 45 -2.67 -7.31 7.90
C ILE A 45 -2.77 -8.59 8.72
N GLN A 46 -3.67 -9.48 8.32
CA GLN A 46 -3.77 -10.82 8.88
C GLN A 46 -3.70 -11.85 7.75
N LEU A 47 -2.86 -12.86 7.91
CA LEU A 47 -2.68 -13.97 7.01
C LEU A 47 -2.95 -15.29 7.73
N ASN A 48 -3.70 -16.16 7.08
CA ASN A 48 -3.82 -17.56 7.42
C ASN A 48 -3.75 -18.36 6.10
N MET A 49 -2.73 -19.18 5.96
CA MET A 49 -2.51 -19.98 4.75
C MET A 49 -2.12 -21.41 5.09
N THR A 50 -2.37 -22.32 4.16
CA THR A 50 -2.04 -23.73 4.28
C THR A 50 -0.95 -24.09 3.28
N LEU A 51 0.15 -24.63 3.77
CA LEU A 51 1.32 -25.06 3.03
C LEU A 51 1.42 -26.59 3.10
N PRO A 52 0.93 -27.35 2.11
CA PRO A 52 0.89 -28.80 2.19
C PRO A 52 2.28 -29.45 2.30
N ASP A 53 3.30 -28.82 1.70
CA ASP A 53 4.68 -29.34 1.68
C ASP A 53 5.53 -28.88 2.87
N ALA A 54 4.95 -28.11 3.81
CA ALA A 54 5.66 -27.62 4.99
C ALA A 54 5.58 -28.60 6.17
N ARG A 55 6.60 -28.59 7.03
CA ARG A 55 6.63 -29.38 8.27
C ARG A 55 5.44 -29.06 9.19
N GLU A 56 5.05 -27.79 9.21
CA GLU A 56 3.82 -27.33 9.83
C GLU A 56 2.91 -26.77 8.72
N PRO A 57 1.78 -27.43 8.42
CA PRO A 57 1.00 -27.11 7.24
C PRO A 57 0.19 -25.83 7.38
N THR A 58 0.09 -25.23 8.57
CA THR A 58 -0.65 -23.98 8.78
C THR A 58 0.31 -22.86 9.13
N PHE A 59 0.32 -21.80 8.33
CA PHE A 59 1.10 -20.61 8.60
C PHE A 59 0.19 -19.42 8.87
N LYS A 60 0.42 -18.73 9.99
CA LYS A 60 -0.34 -17.56 10.42
C LYS A 60 0.61 -16.40 10.70
N ALA A 61 0.24 -15.22 10.23
CA ALA A 61 0.95 -13.99 10.51
C ALA A 61 -0.04 -12.86 10.69
N SER A 62 0.20 -11.97 11.64
CA SER A 62 -0.66 -10.80 11.83
C SER A 62 0.12 -9.64 12.41
N ASN A 63 -0.21 -8.43 11.96
CA ASN A 63 0.29 -7.19 12.53
C ASN A 63 -0.85 -6.17 12.53
N SER A 64 -1.04 -5.47 13.65
CA SER A 64 -2.11 -4.48 13.86
C SER A 64 -1.58 -3.07 14.13
N SER A 65 -0.27 -2.86 13.95
CA SER A 65 0.43 -1.61 14.23
C SER A 65 1.06 -1.01 12.96
N LEU A 66 0.50 -1.36 11.80
CA LEU A 66 0.99 -0.88 10.51
C LEU A 66 0.48 0.55 10.26
N ARG A 67 1.25 1.30 9.46
CA ARG A 67 0.84 2.61 8.92
C ARG A 67 1.32 2.76 7.48
N ALA A 68 0.77 1.94 6.59
CA ALA A 68 1.02 1.99 5.15
C ALA A 68 -0.19 2.53 4.39
N LEU A 69 -0.05 2.82 3.09
CA LEU A 69 -1.15 3.21 2.19
C LEU A 69 -2.03 4.34 2.75
N GLN A 70 -1.40 5.38 3.31
CA GLN A 70 -2.09 6.47 3.99
C GLN A 70 -2.56 7.53 2.98
N ALA A 71 -3.83 7.94 3.09
CA ALA A 71 -4.36 9.11 2.38
C ALA A 71 -5.48 9.80 3.18
N SER A 72 -5.88 10.99 2.74
CA SER A 72 -6.95 11.76 3.36
C SER A 72 -8.31 11.11 3.11
N ILE A 73 -9.21 11.22 4.09
CA ILE A 73 -10.58 10.70 3.96
C ILE A 73 -11.29 11.42 2.79
N GLY A 74 -11.90 10.64 1.89
CA GLY A 74 -12.51 11.13 0.66
C GLY A 74 -11.57 11.17 -0.56
N ASN A 75 -10.26 11.04 -0.35
CA ASN A 75 -9.26 10.87 -1.41
C ASN A 75 -8.91 9.39 -1.61
N SER A 76 -8.21 9.10 -2.70
CA SER A 76 -7.69 7.77 -3.02
C SER A 76 -6.17 7.77 -3.00
N TYR A 77 -5.58 6.68 -2.51
CA TYR A 77 -4.14 6.46 -2.52
C TYR A 77 -3.73 5.71 -3.78
N LYS A 78 -2.71 6.18 -4.48
CA LYS A 78 -2.16 5.51 -5.67
C LYS A 78 -0.64 5.39 -5.58
N CYS A 79 -0.13 4.20 -5.86
CA CYS A 79 1.30 3.95 -5.92
C CYS A 79 1.62 2.89 -6.98
N ASN A 80 2.45 3.25 -7.96
CA ASN A 80 2.87 2.33 -9.02
C ASN A 80 4.11 1.53 -8.61
N ALA A 81 5.03 2.15 -7.86
CA ALA A 81 6.19 1.52 -7.28
C ALA A 81 5.81 0.35 -6.36
N GLU A 82 6.76 -0.57 -6.17
CA GLU A 82 6.62 -1.68 -5.23
C GLU A 82 6.85 -1.17 -3.80
N GLU A 83 5.84 -1.32 -2.94
CA GLU A 83 5.89 -1.07 -1.51
C GLU A 83 5.87 -2.41 -0.76
N ARG A 84 6.89 -2.64 0.07
CA ARG A 84 7.04 -3.87 0.85
C ARG A 84 6.65 -3.63 2.30
N VAL A 85 5.51 -4.17 2.72
CA VAL A 85 4.98 -4.05 4.08
C VAL A 85 5.38 -5.27 4.89
N GLN A 86 6.28 -5.08 5.85
CA GLN A 86 6.69 -6.15 6.76
C GLN A 86 5.61 -6.38 7.83
N VAL A 87 5.08 -7.60 7.90
CA VAL A 87 4.03 -7.98 8.86
C VAL A 87 4.69 -8.65 10.07
N THR A 88 5.55 -9.63 9.84
CA THR A 88 6.40 -10.29 10.84
C THR A 88 7.81 -10.46 10.28
N ASP A 89 8.77 -10.92 11.09
CA ASP A 89 10.14 -11.19 10.61
C ASP A 89 10.19 -12.26 9.51
N ALA A 90 9.21 -13.17 9.50
CA ALA A 90 9.09 -14.25 8.52
C ALA A 90 8.11 -13.95 7.38
N PHE A 91 7.34 -12.84 7.44
CA PHE A 91 6.30 -12.55 6.46
C PHE A 91 6.18 -11.07 6.12
N SER A 92 6.09 -10.80 4.83
CA SER A 92 5.96 -9.47 4.24
C SER A 92 5.01 -9.52 3.07
N VAL A 93 4.22 -8.47 2.88
CA VAL A 93 3.36 -8.31 1.71
C VAL A 93 3.98 -7.28 0.78
N ASN A 94 4.19 -7.66 -0.48
CA ASN A 94 4.59 -6.72 -1.51
C ASN A 94 3.34 -6.21 -2.22
N ILE A 95 3.22 -4.90 -2.34
CA ILE A 95 2.09 -4.19 -2.91
C ILE A 95 2.64 -3.36 -4.06
N PHE A 96 2.10 -3.54 -5.27
CA PHE A 96 2.54 -2.83 -6.46
C PHE A 96 1.33 -2.41 -7.28
N LYS A 97 1.44 -1.29 -8.01
CA LYS A 97 0.34 -0.75 -8.84
C LYS A 97 -0.99 -0.67 -8.08
N VAL A 98 -0.93 -0.18 -6.85
CA VAL A 98 -2.09 -0.07 -5.97
C VAL A 98 -2.83 1.23 -6.25
N TRP A 99 -4.16 1.13 -6.30
CA TRP A 99 -5.06 2.27 -6.25
C TRP A 99 -6.22 1.90 -5.32
N VAL A 100 -6.25 2.52 -4.15
CA VAL A 100 -7.15 2.12 -3.06
C VAL A 100 -7.75 3.33 -2.36
N GLN A 101 -9.01 3.21 -1.98
CA GLN A 101 -9.70 4.16 -1.13
C GLN A 101 -10.52 3.39 -0.11
N ALA A 102 -10.42 3.80 1.15
CA ALA A 102 -11.21 3.28 2.24
C ALA A 102 -12.06 4.40 2.83
N PHE A 103 -13.24 4.05 3.34
CA PHE A 103 -14.25 5.01 3.85
C PHE A 103 -14.73 5.96 2.75
N GLN A 104 -15.68 6.85 3.08
CA GLN A 104 -16.22 7.95 2.27
C GLN A 104 -16.04 7.85 0.75
N VAL A 105 -16.52 6.75 0.14
CA VAL A 105 -16.56 6.59 -1.33
C VAL A 105 -17.88 7.17 -1.81
N GLN A 106 -17.83 8.08 -2.78
CA GLN A 106 -19.01 8.73 -3.34
C GLN A 106 -19.21 8.32 -4.79
N GLY A 107 -20.42 7.87 -5.12
CA GLY A 107 -20.80 7.52 -6.49
C GLY A 107 -19.96 6.41 -7.12
N ASP A 108 -19.50 5.45 -6.31
CA ASP A 108 -18.70 4.28 -6.72
C ASP A 108 -17.43 4.63 -7.51
N LYS A 109 -16.88 5.82 -7.25
CA LYS A 109 -15.67 6.33 -7.89
C LYS A 109 -14.64 6.70 -6.84
N PHE A 110 -13.37 6.55 -7.24
CA PHE A 110 -12.27 7.10 -6.48
C PHE A 110 -12.35 8.63 -6.44
N GLY A 111 -12.07 9.20 -5.29
CA GLY A 111 -11.87 10.63 -5.12
C GLY A 111 -10.50 11.07 -5.66
N SER A 112 -10.09 12.28 -5.28
CA SER A 112 -8.80 12.86 -5.70
C SER A 112 -7.64 11.92 -5.36
N VAL A 113 -6.66 11.83 -6.25
CA VAL A 113 -5.53 10.91 -6.10
C VAL A 113 -4.42 11.57 -5.29
N GLU A 114 -3.98 10.89 -4.23
CA GLU A 114 -2.73 11.14 -3.50
C GLU A 114 -1.70 10.09 -3.92
N GLU A 115 -0.64 10.54 -4.59
CA GLU A 115 0.44 9.66 -5.06
C GLU A 115 1.49 9.42 -3.96
N CYS A 116 2.10 8.23 -3.99
CA CYS A 116 3.16 7.87 -3.05
C CYS A 116 4.48 8.58 -3.36
N GLN A 117 5.28 8.83 -2.31
CA GLN A 117 6.59 9.48 -2.43
C GLN A 117 7.60 8.67 -3.28
N LEU A 118 7.43 7.35 -3.36
CA LEU A 118 8.27 6.47 -4.18
C LEU A 118 8.12 6.74 -5.68
N ASP A 119 6.90 7.07 -6.12
CA ASP A 119 6.64 7.45 -7.52
C ASP A 119 7.24 8.85 -7.83
N GLU A 120 7.20 9.77 -6.87
CA GLU A 120 7.76 11.12 -6.99
C GLU A 120 9.30 11.12 -7.11
N ASN A 121 9.98 10.31 -6.28
CA ASN A 121 11.44 10.23 -6.27
C ASN A 121 12.06 9.71 -7.57
N SER A 122 11.32 8.90 -8.34
CA SER A 122 11.80 8.41 -9.65
C SER A 122 12.02 9.55 -10.65
N MET A 123 11.34 10.69 -10.49
CA MET A 123 11.49 11.86 -11.35
C MET A 123 12.42 12.93 -10.76
N LEU A 124 12.45 13.09 -9.43
CA LEU A 124 13.26 14.15 -8.79
C LEU A 124 14.77 13.92 -8.91
N ILE A 125 15.25 12.69 -8.72
CA ILE A 125 16.68 12.36 -8.77
C ILE A 125 17.32 12.72 -10.13
N PRO A 126 16.78 12.28 -11.28
CA PRO A 126 17.38 12.63 -12.58
C PRO A 126 17.37 14.14 -12.88
N ILE A 127 16.36 14.89 -12.41
CA ILE A 127 16.30 16.36 -12.61
C ILE A 127 17.39 17.06 -11.83
N ALA A 128 17.59 16.70 -10.55
CA ALA A 128 18.62 17.32 -9.71
C ALA A 128 20.04 17.06 -10.27
N VAL A 129 20.31 15.82 -10.71
CA VAL A 129 21.59 15.44 -11.32
C VAL A 129 21.80 16.18 -12.65
N GLY A 130 20.76 16.28 -13.49
CA GLY A 130 20.81 17.01 -14.75
C GLY A 130 21.08 18.51 -14.55
N GLY A 131 20.43 19.14 -13.57
CA GLY A 131 20.65 20.55 -13.24
C GLY A 131 22.07 20.84 -12.75
N ALA A 132 22.63 19.97 -11.90
CA ALA A 132 24.00 20.11 -11.42
C ALA A 132 25.04 19.98 -12.55
N LEU A 133 24.85 19.00 -13.44
CA LEU A 133 25.70 18.83 -14.63
C LEU A 133 25.62 20.03 -15.58
N ALA A 134 24.42 20.52 -15.88
CA ALA A 134 24.23 21.68 -16.73
C ALA A 134 24.87 22.96 -16.13
N GLY A 135 24.72 23.16 -14.82
CA GLY A 135 25.35 24.26 -14.11
C GLY A 135 26.88 24.21 -14.16
N LEU A 136 27.47 23.03 -13.97
CA LEU A 136 28.93 22.85 -14.05
C LEU A 136 29.45 23.13 -15.47
N VAL A 137 28.77 22.64 -16.50
CA VAL A 137 29.11 22.92 -17.90
C VAL A 137 29.05 24.42 -18.19
N LEU A 138 28.00 25.09 -17.71
CA LEU A 138 27.86 26.54 -17.86
C LEU A 138 29.06 27.26 -17.26
N ILE A 139 29.40 26.97 -15.99
CA ILE A 139 30.54 27.60 -15.29
C ILE A 139 31.85 27.42 -16.07
N VAL A 140 32.11 26.21 -16.61
CA VAL A 140 33.33 25.93 -17.40
C VAL A 140 33.38 26.72 -18.71
N LEU A 141 32.23 27.04 -19.33
CA LEU A 141 32.18 27.76 -20.60
C LEU A 141 32.33 29.29 -20.46
N ILE A 142 32.01 29.86 -19.30
CA ILE A 142 32.12 31.31 -19.03
C ILE A 142 33.46 31.70 -18.41
N ALA A 143 34.18 30.75 -17.83
CA ALA A 143 35.52 30.93 -17.25
C ALA A 143 36.62 30.83 -18.32
#